data_AF-K1ZTG4-F1
#
_entry.id   AF-K1ZTG4-F1
#
_cell.length_a   1.000
_cell.length_b   1.000
_cell.length_c   1.000
_cell.angle_alpha   90.00
_cell.angle_beta   90.00
_cell.angle_gamma   90.00
#
_symmetry.space_group_name_H-M   'P 1'
#
loop_
_entity.id
_entity.type
_entity.pdbx_description
1 polymer ?
#
loop_
_entity_poly.entity_id
_entity_poly.type
_entity_poly.pdbx_seq_one_letter_code
_entity_poly.pdbx_strand_id
1 'polypeptide(L)'
;MPLSPSITGCCHSGDNSRFIRAYVMLKINQVADRIQIFHKLTDLQNTVSCHAVRDLYDLVVELTAPSSTELDILINTKIMSLKGIDHLDRYVALNDPTPCDQTFHPHCQDSITEGATNVSAFILIEGHKEKLTQLKSSLCQIEGTLSCLCVAEKADVILRVTRKNFRDIHNTAQQQIRQLDGITRVRVLPIIDLFEI
;
A
#
# COMPACT_ATOMS: atom_id res chain seq x y z
N MET A 1 16.09 -31.95 -39.32
CA MET A 1 16.09 -30.69 -38.54
C MET A 1 14.97 -30.76 -37.52
N PRO A 2 15.24 -31.06 -36.24
CA PRO A 2 14.23 -31.02 -35.20
C PRO A 2 14.19 -29.65 -34.53
N LEU A 3 12.98 -29.11 -34.37
CA LEU A 3 12.69 -27.93 -33.56
C LEU A 3 12.84 -28.29 -32.08
N SER A 4 13.63 -27.48 -31.38
CA SER A 4 13.85 -27.56 -29.94
C SER A 4 12.57 -27.32 -29.16
N PRO A 5 12.37 -27.98 -28.00
CA PRO A 5 11.22 -27.77 -27.14
C PRO A 5 11.27 -26.41 -26.44
N SER A 6 10.11 -25.79 -26.32
CA SER A 6 9.81 -24.60 -25.53
C SER A 6 10.20 -24.80 -24.07
N ILE A 7 11.14 -23.98 -23.60
CA ILE A 7 11.53 -23.89 -22.19
C ILE A 7 10.35 -23.28 -21.43
N THR A 8 9.62 -24.17 -20.74
CA THR A 8 8.70 -23.83 -19.67
C THR A 8 9.54 -23.76 -18.40
N GLY A 9 9.45 -22.66 -17.66
CA GLY A 9 10.00 -22.54 -16.32
C GLY A 9 11.15 -21.56 -16.21
N CYS A 10 10.91 -20.47 -15.48
CA CYS A 10 11.92 -19.75 -14.70
C CYS A 10 11.22 -18.76 -13.76
N CYS A 11 10.66 -19.26 -12.66
CA CYS A 11 10.56 -18.51 -11.40
C CYS A 11 10.94 -19.43 -10.24
N HIS A 12 12.10 -20.09 -10.33
CA HIS A 12 12.83 -20.50 -9.14
C HIS A 12 13.68 -19.28 -8.74
N SER A 13 13.08 -18.40 -7.97
CA SER A 13 13.78 -17.29 -7.32
C SER A 13 13.88 -17.65 -5.84
N GLY A 14 15.11 -17.76 -5.36
CA GLY A 14 15.44 -18.22 -4.02
C GLY A 14 14.68 -17.48 -2.92
N ASP A 15 14.30 -18.27 -1.92
CA ASP A 15 13.80 -17.89 -0.62
C ASP A 15 14.66 -16.77 0.00
N ASN A 16 14.16 -15.52 -0.04
CA ASN A 16 14.79 -14.42 0.71
C ASN A 16 13.83 -13.24 1.00
N SER A 17 12.55 -13.53 1.26
CA SER A 17 11.65 -12.59 1.94
C SER A 17 11.40 -13.11 3.34
N ARG A 18 12.33 -12.82 4.27
CA ARG A 18 12.26 -13.30 5.67
C ARG A 18 11.12 -12.65 6.48
N PHE A 19 10.40 -11.70 5.88
CA PHE A 19 9.34 -10.94 6.52
C PHE A 19 8.15 -10.77 5.57
N ILE A 20 6.95 -11.00 6.09
CA ILE A 20 5.70 -10.63 5.43
C ILE A 20 5.44 -9.13 5.59
N ARG A 21 4.79 -8.54 4.59
CA ARG A 21 4.32 -7.16 4.62
C ARG A 21 2.81 -7.11 4.76
N ALA A 22 2.30 -6.11 5.46
CA ALA A 22 0.88 -5.85 5.53
C ALA A 22 0.59 -4.36 5.65
N TYR A 23 -0.58 -3.95 5.16
CA TYR A 23 -1.17 -2.66 5.50
C TYR A 23 -2.24 -2.86 6.57
N VAL A 24 -2.24 -1.97 7.55
CA VAL A 24 -3.28 -1.85 8.56
C VAL A 24 -3.92 -0.48 8.38
N MET A 25 -5.22 -0.46 8.13
CA MET A 25 -6.00 0.76 7.95
C MET A 25 -6.90 0.97 9.15
N LEU A 26 -6.75 2.13 9.78
CA LEU A 26 -7.33 2.41 11.08
C LEU A 26 -8.39 3.51 10.97
N LYS A 27 -9.53 3.29 11.60
CA LYS A 27 -10.45 4.35 11.98
C LYS A 27 -10.24 4.68 13.45
N ILE A 28 -10.04 5.96 13.75
CA ILE A 28 -9.82 6.48 15.08
C ILE A 28 -11.10 7.19 15.54
N ASN A 29 -11.52 6.90 16.76
CA ASN A 29 -12.63 7.57 17.41
C ASN A 29 -12.40 9.10 17.42
N GLN A 30 -13.46 9.86 17.13
CA GLN A 30 -13.41 11.32 17.07
C GLN A 30 -12.89 11.99 18.35
N VAL A 31 -13.06 11.39 19.52
CA VAL A 31 -12.58 11.96 20.81
C VAL A 31 -11.17 11.52 21.18
N ALA A 32 -10.54 10.64 20.39
CA ALA A 32 -9.20 10.15 20.67
C ALA A 32 -8.13 11.11 20.14
N ASP A 33 -6.98 11.10 20.82
CA ASP A 33 -5.80 11.86 20.40
C ASP A 33 -5.13 11.17 19.20
N ARG A 34 -5.49 11.62 17.99
CA ARG A 34 -4.98 11.06 16.73
C ARG A 34 -3.46 11.26 16.58
N ILE A 35 -2.94 12.40 17.06
CA ILE A 35 -1.51 12.72 16.99
C ILE A 35 -0.72 11.76 17.86
N GLN A 36 -1.18 11.52 19.09
CA GLN A 36 -0.54 10.55 19.96
C GLN A 36 -0.59 9.12 19.40
N ILE A 37 -1.71 8.71 18.81
CA ILE A 37 -1.83 7.38 18.17
C ILE A 37 -0.86 7.29 16.98
N PHE A 38 -0.81 8.32 16.13
CA PHE A 38 0.09 8.38 14.98
C PHE A 38 1.56 8.23 15.40
N HIS A 39 2.01 8.98 16.41
CA HIS A 39 3.38 8.86 16.93
C HIS A 39 3.65 7.46 17.47
N LYS A 40 2.76 6.92 18.31
CA LYS A 40 2.92 5.56 18.87
C LYS A 40 3.05 4.49 17.78
N LEU A 41 2.28 4.60 16.70
CA LEU A 41 2.35 3.66 15.58
C LEU A 41 3.61 3.85 14.74
N THR A 42 4.04 5.09 14.53
CA THR A 42 5.29 5.42 13.81
C THR A 42 6.51 4.89 14.56
N ASP A 43 6.50 4.95 15.89
CA ASP A 43 7.61 4.51 16.75
C ASP A 43 7.69 2.98 16.94
N LEU A 44 6.73 2.21 16.42
CA LEU A 44 6.81 0.74 16.48
C LEU A 44 7.93 0.26 15.56
N GLN A 45 8.80 -0.61 16.10
CA GLN A 45 9.92 -1.19 15.34
C GLN A 45 9.50 -1.92 14.05
N ASN A 46 8.28 -2.47 14.03
CA ASN A 46 7.73 -3.20 12.90
C ASN A 46 7.06 -2.31 11.84
N THR A 47 6.93 -1.01 12.09
CA THR A 47 6.34 -0.05 11.17
C THR A 47 7.36 0.38 10.12
N VAL A 48 7.00 0.17 8.85
CA VAL A 48 7.76 0.65 7.69
C VAL A 48 7.38 2.08 7.35
N SER A 49 6.08 2.37 7.38
CA SER A 49 5.54 3.70 7.14
C SER A 49 4.22 3.90 7.88
N CYS A 50 3.93 5.14 8.28
CA CYS A 50 2.65 5.52 8.85
C CYS A 50 2.21 6.84 8.22
N HIS A 51 0.97 6.88 7.72
CA HIS A 51 0.44 8.03 7.03
C HIS A 51 -0.96 8.36 7.54
N ALA A 52 -1.20 9.64 7.82
CA ALA A 52 -2.54 10.16 7.98
C ALA A 52 -3.22 10.25 6.62
N VAL A 53 -4.47 9.80 6.55
CA VAL A 53 -5.26 9.83 5.31
C VAL A 53 -6.64 10.44 5.53
N ARG A 54 -7.31 10.82 4.43
CA ARG A 54 -8.71 11.26 4.45
C ARG A 54 -9.68 10.15 4.00
N ASP A 55 -10.95 10.38 4.29
CA ASP A 55 -12.12 9.60 3.90
C ASP A 55 -12.37 8.35 4.75
N LEU A 56 -12.15 7.16 4.16
CA LEU A 56 -12.62 5.89 4.73
C LEU A 56 -11.89 5.51 6.03
N TYR A 57 -10.61 5.87 6.11
CA TYR A 57 -9.74 5.62 7.25
C TYR A 57 -9.11 6.93 7.70
N ASP A 58 -8.51 6.91 8.89
CA ASP A 58 -7.77 8.04 9.42
C ASP A 58 -6.26 7.82 9.31
N LEU A 59 -5.79 6.58 9.49
CA LEU A 59 -4.39 6.21 9.32
C LEU A 59 -4.22 4.97 8.44
N VAL A 60 -3.12 4.92 7.70
CA VAL A 60 -2.58 3.72 7.03
C VAL A 60 -1.19 3.44 7.59
N VAL A 61 -1.00 2.24 8.12
CA VAL A 61 0.27 1.76 8.68
C VAL A 61 0.76 0.60 7.84
N GLU A 62 1.96 0.70 7.30
CA GLU A 62 2.64 -0.42 6.68
C GLU A 62 3.50 -1.14 7.73
N LEU A 63 3.30 -2.44 7.88
CA LEU A 63 3.97 -3.28 8.87
C LEU A 63 4.78 -4.38 8.20
N THR A 64 5.82 -4.82 8.90
CA THR A 64 6.57 -6.03 8.58
C THR A 64 6.65 -6.97 9.77
N ALA A 65 6.57 -8.27 9.51
CA ALA A 65 6.67 -9.30 10.54
C ALA A 65 7.30 -10.59 9.99
N PRO A 66 7.99 -11.40 10.81
CA PRO A 66 8.60 -12.65 10.34
C PRO A 66 7.60 -13.68 9.79
N SER A 67 6.35 -13.62 10.25
CA SER A 67 5.29 -14.57 9.87
C SER A 67 3.91 -13.95 10.07
N SER A 68 2.87 -14.60 9.53
CA SER A 68 1.47 -14.19 9.77
C SER A 68 1.12 -14.22 11.26
N THR A 69 1.62 -15.22 12.00
CA THR A 69 1.36 -15.33 13.43
C THR A 69 1.97 -14.16 14.20
N GLU A 70 3.21 -13.78 13.89
CA GLU A 70 3.88 -12.63 14.51
C GLU A 70 3.17 -11.31 14.15
N LEU A 71 2.67 -11.17 12.92
CA LEU A 71 1.86 -10.03 12.52
C LEU A 71 0.56 -9.96 13.33
N ASP A 72 -0.11 -11.08 13.55
CA ASP A 72 -1.33 -11.14 14.34
C ASP A 72 -1.09 -10.80 15.81
N ILE A 73 0.01 -11.27 16.38
CA ILE A 73 0.42 -10.90 17.74
C ILE A 73 0.69 -9.39 17.80
N LEU A 74 1.46 -8.84 16.86
CA LEU A 74 1.76 -7.41 16.78
C LEU A 74 0.47 -6.57 16.73
N ILE A 75 -0.44 -6.90 15.81
CA ILE A 75 -1.70 -6.17 15.64
C ILE A 75 -2.54 -6.24 16.92
N ASN A 76 -2.75 -7.44 17.46
CA ASN A 76 -3.66 -7.62 18.60
C ASN A 76 -3.09 -7.09 19.92
N THR A 77 -1.77 -7.16 20.12
CA THR A 77 -1.15 -6.79 21.40
C THR A 77 -0.62 -5.37 21.43
N LYS A 78 -0.18 -4.81 20.30
CA LYS A 78 0.44 -3.47 20.24
C LYS A 78 -0.47 -2.42 19.61
N ILE A 79 -1.20 -2.78 18.56
CA ILE A 79 -2.03 -1.82 17.82
C ILE A 79 -3.41 -1.74 18.44
N MET A 80 -4.15 -2.85 18.54
CA MET A 80 -5.50 -2.89 19.09
C MET A 80 -5.58 -2.53 20.58
N SER A 81 -4.45 -2.57 21.31
CA SER A 81 -4.37 -2.10 22.69
C SER A 81 -4.31 -0.58 22.82
N LEU A 82 -4.09 0.15 21.72
CA LEU A 82 -4.13 1.60 21.71
C LEU A 82 -5.58 2.08 21.89
N LYS A 83 -5.83 2.79 22.98
CA LYS A 83 -7.12 3.42 23.24
C LYS A 83 -7.47 4.41 22.12
N GLY A 84 -8.67 4.28 21.58
CA GLY A 84 -9.21 5.20 20.57
C GLY A 84 -9.27 4.64 19.16
N ILE A 85 -8.76 3.43 18.89
CA ILE A 85 -9.03 2.74 17.63
C ILE A 85 -10.45 2.19 17.66
N ASP A 86 -11.26 2.61 16.69
CA ASP A 86 -12.65 2.19 16.54
C ASP A 86 -12.78 0.99 15.58
N HIS A 87 -12.01 1.03 14.49
CA HIS A 87 -12.04 -0.01 13.47
C HIS A 87 -10.66 -0.25 12.87
N LEU A 88 -10.39 -1.50 12.49
CA LEU A 88 -9.12 -1.92 11.89
C LEU A 88 -9.37 -2.90 10.74
N ASP A 89 -8.83 -2.56 9.57
CA ASP A 89 -8.74 -3.47 8.42
C ASP A 89 -7.28 -3.87 8.16
N ARG A 90 -7.04 -5.17 8.02
CA ARG A 90 -5.74 -5.77 7.74
C ARG A 90 -5.71 -6.27 6.30
N TYR A 91 -4.65 -5.91 5.57
CA TYR A 91 -4.39 -6.32 4.19
C TYR A 91 -2.99 -6.94 4.12
N VAL A 92 -2.92 -8.27 4.04
CA VAL A 92 -1.64 -8.99 4.01
C VAL A 92 -1.17 -9.15 2.57
N ALA A 93 0.10 -8.85 2.29
CA ALA A 93 0.71 -9.09 1.00
C ALA A 93 0.57 -10.56 0.57
N LEU A 94 0.06 -10.81 -0.63
CA LEU A 94 0.14 -12.12 -1.26
C LEU A 94 1.55 -12.22 -1.89
N ASN A 95 2.49 -12.90 -1.21
CA ASN A 95 3.83 -13.29 -1.68
C ASN A 95 4.50 -12.33 -2.68
N ASP A 96 5.49 -11.52 -2.28
CA ASP A 96 6.19 -10.71 -3.30
C ASP A 96 7.63 -10.33 -2.94
N PRO A 97 8.62 -10.81 -3.72
CA PRO A 97 9.89 -10.12 -3.80
C PRO A 97 9.96 -9.19 -5.01
N THR A 98 8.91 -9.05 -5.85
CA THR A 98 9.01 -8.15 -7.01
C THR A 98 8.35 -6.81 -6.68
N PRO A 99 9.09 -5.80 -6.19
CA PRO A 99 8.64 -4.43 -6.36
C PRO A 99 8.30 -4.21 -7.84
N CYS A 100 7.51 -3.18 -8.16
CA CYS A 100 7.56 -2.63 -9.51
C CYS A 100 9.01 -2.13 -9.71
N ASP A 101 9.93 -3.03 -10.03
CA ASP A 101 11.36 -2.80 -9.80
C ASP A 101 11.89 -1.95 -10.94
N GLN A 102 12.15 -0.70 -10.59
CA GLN A 102 13.38 -0.03 -10.95
C GLN A 102 13.59 1.08 -9.93
N THR A 103 14.59 0.90 -9.07
CA THR A 103 15.11 1.88 -8.12
C THR A 103 14.14 2.30 -7.01
N PHE A 104 13.94 1.43 -6.01
CA PHE A 104 13.85 1.93 -4.63
C PHE A 104 15.19 2.61 -4.32
N HIS A 105 15.32 3.89 -4.65
CA HIS A 105 16.32 4.71 -3.99
C HIS A 105 15.88 4.81 -2.53
N PRO A 106 16.71 4.41 -1.55
CA PRO A 106 16.49 4.68 -0.13
C PRO A 106 16.53 6.20 0.20
N HIS A 107 16.46 7.04 -0.84
CA HIS A 107 16.68 8.47 -0.83
C HIS A 107 15.53 9.24 -1.49
N CYS A 108 14.34 8.63 -1.64
CA CYS A 108 13.11 9.41 -1.50
C CYS A 108 12.84 9.71 -0.01
N GLN A 109 13.85 10.28 0.67
CA GLN A 109 13.55 11.45 1.47
C GLN A 109 12.83 12.40 0.52
N ASP A 110 11.76 13.02 0.98
CA ASP A 110 11.15 14.18 0.36
C ASP A 110 12.27 15.09 -0.18
N SER A 111 12.63 14.90 -1.45
CA SER A 111 13.63 15.72 -2.10
C SER A 111 12.82 16.95 -2.44
N ILE A 112 12.77 17.87 -1.47
CA ILE A 112 12.28 19.21 -1.61
C ILE A 112 13.13 19.83 -2.73
N THR A 113 12.73 19.55 -3.96
CA THR A 113 13.02 20.41 -5.08
C THR A 113 12.12 21.61 -4.84
N GLU A 114 12.73 22.70 -4.39
CA GLU A 114 12.06 23.97 -4.12
C GLU A 114 11.10 24.30 -5.27
N GLY A 115 9.79 24.16 -5.03
CA GLY A 115 8.74 24.63 -5.93
C GLY A 115 7.60 23.66 -6.28
N ALA A 116 7.71 22.35 -6.05
CA ALA A 116 6.60 21.41 -6.33
C ALA A 116 6.39 20.40 -5.20
N THR A 117 5.52 20.74 -4.25
CA THR A 117 5.03 19.78 -3.24
C THR A 117 4.12 18.78 -3.95
N ASN A 118 4.66 17.62 -4.30
CA ASN A 118 3.83 16.51 -4.74
C ASN A 118 2.94 16.05 -3.59
N VAL A 119 1.74 15.58 -3.92
CA VAL A 119 0.83 14.93 -2.98
C VAL A 119 0.76 13.44 -3.28
N SER A 120 0.47 12.65 -2.25
CA SER A 120 0.39 11.20 -2.36
C SER A 120 -0.98 10.67 -1.93
N ALA A 121 -1.32 9.48 -2.39
CA ALA A 121 -2.51 8.76 -1.95
C ALA A 121 -2.29 7.25 -1.98
N PHE A 122 -3.05 6.53 -1.15
CA PHE A 122 -3.29 5.11 -1.34
C PHE A 122 -4.55 4.92 -2.20
N ILE A 123 -4.53 3.95 -3.09
CA ILE A 123 -5.65 3.56 -3.92
C ILE A 123 -5.93 2.08 -3.68
N LEU A 124 -7.11 1.80 -3.14
CA LEU A 124 -7.60 0.44 -2.92
C LEU A 124 -8.39 0.01 -4.14
N ILE A 125 -7.99 -1.11 -4.72
CA ILE A 125 -8.55 -1.62 -5.96
C ILE A 125 -9.13 -3.00 -5.68
N GLU A 126 -10.40 -3.18 -6.04
CA GLU A 126 -11.05 -4.48 -6.14
C GLU A 126 -11.21 -4.82 -7.64
N GLY A 127 -11.01 -6.09 -8.00
CA GLY A 127 -11.10 -6.58 -9.36
C GLY A 127 -11.23 -8.09 -9.47
N HIS A 128 -11.33 -8.56 -10.69
CA HIS A 128 -11.51 -9.97 -11.01
C HIS A 128 -10.23 -10.75 -10.72
N LYS A 129 -10.34 -11.82 -9.92
CA LYS A 129 -9.19 -12.61 -9.43
C LYS A 129 -8.37 -13.20 -10.57
N GLU A 130 -9.02 -13.63 -11.65
CA GLU A 130 -8.40 -14.20 -12.84
C GLU A 130 -7.60 -13.18 -13.67
N LYS A 131 -7.80 -11.87 -13.44
CA LYS A 131 -7.09 -10.78 -14.14
C LYS A 131 -6.04 -10.09 -13.27
N LEU A 132 -5.83 -10.51 -12.01
CA LEU A 132 -4.96 -9.79 -11.08
C LEU A 132 -3.51 -9.66 -11.54
N THR A 133 -2.95 -10.67 -12.18
CA THR A 133 -1.59 -10.60 -12.73
C THR A 133 -1.48 -9.49 -13.77
N GLN A 134 -2.44 -9.43 -14.70
CA GLN A 134 -2.49 -8.39 -15.73
C GLN A 134 -2.74 -7.00 -15.12
N LEU A 135 -3.70 -6.90 -14.19
CA LEU A 135 -4.00 -5.66 -13.48
C LEU A 135 -2.78 -5.14 -12.74
N LYS A 136 -2.08 -5.98 -11.97
CA LYS A 136 -0.85 -5.59 -11.26
C LYS A 136 0.20 -5.02 -12.22
N SER A 137 0.45 -5.68 -13.34
CA SER A 137 1.40 -5.21 -14.35
C SER A 137 1.01 -3.85 -14.92
N SER A 138 -0.27 -3.66 -15.29
CA SER A 138 -0.75 -2.36 -15.80
C SER A 138 -0.68 -1.25 -14.75
N LEU A 139 -1.04 -1.56 -13.50
CA LEU A 139 -1.00 -0.61 -12.39
C LEU A 139 0.43 -0.18 -12.04
N CYS A 140 1.40 -1.11 -12.06
CA CYS A 140 2.82 -0.79 -11.87
C CYS A 140 3.38 0.18 -12.92
N GLN A 141 2.79 0.21 -14.13
CA GLN A 141 3.25 1.07 -15.23
C GLN A 141 2.64 2.47 -15.20
N ILE A 142 1.65 2.72 -14.33
CA ILE A 142 1.09 4.05 -14.17
C ILE A 142 2.19 4.95 -13.62
N GLU A 143 2.45 6.06 -14.30
CA GLU A 143 3.42 7.08 -13.90
C GLU A 143 3.24 7.44 -12.42
N GLY A 144 4.31 7.73 -11.68
CA GLY A 144 4.23 8.13 -10.27
C GLY A 144 3.66 7.07 -9.32
N THR A 145 3.56 5.81 -9.74
CA THR A 145 3.35 4.69 -8.83
C THR A 145 4.59 4.49 -7.98
N LEU A 146 4.42 4.56 -6.65
CA LEU A 146 5.48 4.34 -5.65
C LEU A 146 5.49 2.90 -5.14
N SER A 147 4.32 2.28 -5.01
CA SER A 147 4.20 0.87 -4.64
C SER A 147 2.91 0.28 -5.21
N CYS A 148 2.93 -1.01 -5.55
CA CYS A 148 1.79 -1.78 -6.02
C CYS A 148 1.87 -3.17 -5.38
N LEU A 149 0.91 -3.50 -4.53
CA LEU A 149 0.93 -4.74 -3.76
C LEU A 149 -0.38 -5.49 -3.95
N CYS A 150 -0.31 -6.75 -4.37
CA CYS A 150 -1.45 -7.66 -4.30
C CYS A 150 -1.67 -8.06 -2.85
N VAL A 151 -2.90 -7.97 -2.37
CA VAL A 151 -3.25 -8.26 -0.98
C VAL A 151 -4.36 -9.28 -0.86
N ALA A 152 -4.38 -9.99 0.27
CA ALA A 152 -5.48 -10.84 0.65
C ALA A 152 -6.61 -10.00 1.24
N GLU A 153 -7.84 -10.33 0.85
CA GLU A 153 -9.11 -9.87 1.45
C GLU A 153 -9.42 -8.36 1.29
N LYS A 154 -10.72 -8.03 1.16
CA LYS A 154 -11.33 -6.67 1.11
C LYS A 154 -10.89 -5.71 -0.01
N ALA A 155 -9.67 -5.88 -0.51
CA ALA A 155 -9.12 -5.31 -1.72
C ALA A 155 -8.27 -6.39 -2.39
N ASP A 156 -7.95 -6.18 -3.66
CA ASP A 156 -7.09 -7.06 -4.42
C ASP A 156 -5.71 -6.47 -4.63
N VAL A 157 -5.65 -5.15 -4.81
CA VAL A 157 -4.40 -4.39 -4.97
C VAL A 157 -4.45 -3.11 -4.13
N ILE A 158 -3.34 -2.82 -3.44
CA ILE A 158 -3.08 -1.51 -2.82
C ILE A 158 -1.98 -0.84 -3.64
N LEU A 159 -2.31 0.32 -4.20
CA LEU A 159 -1.40 1.16 -4.98
C LEU A 159 -1.09 2.44 -4.21
N ARG A 160 0.18 2.79 -4.02
CA ARG A 160 0.57 4.13 -3.56
C ARG A 160 1.04 4.93 -4.76
N VAL A 161 0.47 6.12 -4.96
CA VAL A 161 0.82 7.01 -6.06
C VAL A 161 1.18 8.41 -5.56
N THR A 162 2.01 9.10 -6.33
CA THR A 162 2.35 10.51 -6.14
C THR A 162 2.06 11.33 -7.40
N ARG A 163 1.57 12.56 -7.23
CA ARG A 163 1.23 13.50 -8.30
C ARG A 163 1.47 14.94 -7.86
N LYS A 164 1.36 15.88 -8.80
CA LYS A 164 1.49 17.32 -8.52
C LYS A 164 0.39 17.87 -7.60
N ASN A 165 -0.81 17.29 -7.63
CA ASN A 165 -1.96 17.71 -6.81
C ASN A 165 -3.02 16.60 -6.71
N PHE A 166 -3.99 16.73 -5.80
CA PHE A 166 -5.00 15.69 -5.55
C PHE A 166 -5.97 15.50 -6.72
N ARG A 167 -6.18 16.54 -7.54
CA ARG A 167 -6.99 16.44 -8.76
C ARG A 167 -6.33 15.49 -9.77
N ASP A 168 -5.01 15.53 -9.90
CA ASP A 168 -4.28 14.63 -10.80
C ASP A 168 -4.31 13.18 -10.29
N ILE A 169 -4.32 12.96 -8.97
CA ILE A 169 -4.57 11.63 -8.37
C ILE A 169 -5.98 11.15 -8.73
N HIS A 170 -6.99 12.01 -8.57
CA HIS A 170 -8.36 11.66 -8.90
C HIS A 170 -8.52 11.33 -10.38
N ASN A 171 -7.93 12.14 -11.27
CA ASN A 171 -7.92 11.89 -12.71
C ASN A 171 -7.24 10.56 -13.05
N THR A 172 -6.09 10.26 -12.43
CA THR A 172 -5.42 8.96 -12.58
C THR A 172 -6.36 7.81 -12.20
N ALA A 173 -7.06 7.92 -11.06
CA ALA A 173 -8.00 6.91 -10.61
C ALA A 173 -9.18 6.71 -11.57
N GLN A 174 -9.77 7.80 -12.10
CA GLN A 174 -10.95 7.73 -12.97
C GLN A 174 -10.64 7.36 -14.42
N GLN A 175 -9.56 7.91 -14.97
CA GLN A 175 -9.28 7.88 -16.40
C GLN A 175 -8.25 6.82 -16.78
N GLN A 176 -7.39 6.40 -15.85
CA GLN A 176 -6.40 5.35 -16.12
C GLN A 176 -6.78 4.06 -15.40
N ILE A 177 -6.94 4.11 -14.07
CA ILE A 177 -7.17 2.91 -13.27
C ILE A 177 -8.55 2.31 -13.59
N ARG A 178 -9.65 3.05 -13.39
CA ARG A 178 -11.01 2.51 -13.61
C ARG A 178 -11.31 2.02 -15.04
N GLN A 179 -10.49 2.39 -16.02
CA GLN A 179 -10.64 1.94 -17.41
C GLN A 179 -9.98 0.58 -17.66
N LEU A 180 -9.18 0.07 -16.71
CA LEU A 180 -8.56 -1.24 -16.83
C LEU A 180 -9.62 -2.34 -16.73
N ASP A 181 -9.60 -3.25 -17.70
CA ASP A 181 -10.48 -4.40 -17.75
C ASP A 181 -10.29 -5.31 -16.52
N GLY A 182 -11.40 -5.64 -15.86
CA GLY A 182 -11.42 -6.45 -14.64
C GLY A 182 -11.47 -5.66 -13.34
N ILE A 183 -11.38 -4.33 -13.34
CA ILE A 183 -11.57 -3.53 -12.12
C ILE A 183 -13.05 -3.38 -11.80
N THR A 184 -13.42 -3.68 -10.54
CA THR A 184 -14.80 -3.54 -10.05
C THR A 184 -14.95 -2.35 -9.10
N ARG A 185 -13.91 -2.02 -8.33
CA ARG A 185 -13.95 -0.90 -7.38
C ARG A 185 -12.62 -0.20 -7.28
N VAL A 186 -12.67 1.13 -7.14
CA VAL A 186 -11.51 1.97 -6.86
C VAL A 186 -11.88 2.97 -5.77
N ARG A 187 -11.11 2.98 -4.67
CA ARG A 187 -11.22 3.94 -3.57
C ARG A 187 -9.89 4.66 -3.40
N VAL A 188 -9.91 5.98 -3.32
CA VAL A 188 -8.71 6.81 -3.12
C VAL A 188 -8.69 7.29 -1.67
N LEU A 189 -7.53 7.23 -1.04
CA LEU A 189 -7.25 7.69 0.32
C LEU A 189 -6.11 8.72 0.24
N PRO A 190 -6.43 10.02 0.12
CA PRO A 190 -5.43 11.07 0.08
C PRO A 190 -4.58 11.07 1.35
N ILE A 191 -3.25 11.06 1.22
CA ILE A 191 -2.34 11.28 2.35
C ILE A 191 -2.33 12.77 2.68
N ILE A 192 -2.44 13.10 3.95
CA ILE A 192 -2.46 14.47 4.46
C ILE A 192 -1.37 14.68 5.49
N ASP A 193 -0.96 15.94 5.65
CA ASP A 193 -0.17 16.33 6.81
C ASP A 193 -1.10 16.45 8.03
N LEU A 194 -0.71 15.80 9.12
CA LEU A 194 -1.43 15.83 10.39
C LEU A 194 -1.14 17.11 11.18
N PHE A 195 -0.04 17.81 10.88
CA PHE A 195 0.48 18.97 11.62
C PHE A 195 0.15 20.32 10.96
N GLU A 196 -0.36 20.30 9.72
CA GLU A 196 -0.86 21.49 9.02
C GLU A 196 -2.39 21.69 9.18
N ILE A 197 -3.00 21.04 10.18
CA ILE A 197 -4.45 21.08 10.44
C ILE A 197 -4.81 22.13 11.50
#